data_AF-A0A428RWK3-F1
#
_entry.id   AF-A0A428RWK3-F1
#
_cell.length_a   1.000
_cell.length_b   1.000
_cell.length_c   1.000
_cell.angle_alpha   90.00
_cell.angle_beta   90.00
_cell.angle_gamma   90.00
#
_symmetry.space_group_name_H-M   'P 1'
#
loop_
_entity.id
_entity.type
_entity.pdbx_description
1 polymer ?
#
loop_
_entity_poly.entity_id
_entity_poly.type
_entity_poly.pdbx_seq_one_letter_code
_entity_poly.pdbx_strand_id
1 'polypeptide(L)'
;MGDVPLLTVTLKRVNDISAFDVVHVGGNHASPFQILGQTERGALYGAFEYLSMLGQGNFSQVAYATNPRDLSTFDPLDKAVVAWWTDLTNGLYKDIPDLAGFLIKANSEGQPGPLTYNRTLSEGANLFAQVLEPHGGIVMFRAFVYDKLDWNDWYADRANAAVDFFKSLDGTFKDNVVVQIKYGPIDFQVREPVSPLFANLRDTNMAIELQITQEYLGNLGIQTLTDILYAHYGPNPASQDNNGWGQWTRATRDSIGMDRTVHNGTGNAGQYPTGIANLYEHTDTTPDDLMLWFHHVPYSFKLHSGKSVIQHFYDAHYDGAKVAQTFPALWDSLRGKIDDKIFHHELFRLKYQAGHSIVWRDAVTEFYRNLSGIPDELGRVRHHPYRIEAEKMVLEGYHPVNVTPTETASKYVGVQTNGTGTATAVLQFPKGKYNLAINYYDLAKGQATWTVYLNKQLVGQWRGDNEDKLGHWPSDFLDGHSASRITFEGVQITPGDELVIVGKADGEEYAPLDYVSVLPEGIVD
;
A
#
# COMPACT_ATOMS: atom_id res chain seq x y z
N MET A 1 3.51 -14.59 -36.60
CA MET A 1 3.10 -14.41 -35.19
C MET A 1 1.69 -13.88 -35.25
N GLY A 2 0.71 -14.71 -34.87
CA GLY A 2 -0.70 -14.32 -34.95
C GLY A 2 -1.00 -13.23 -33.93
N ASP A 3 -1.83 -12.27 -34.33
CA ASP A 3 -2.27 -11.14 -33.53
C ASP A 3 -2.78 -11.59 -32.15
N VAL A 4 -2.22 -11.02 -31.08
CA VAL A 4 -2.75 -11.14 -29.72
C VAL A 4 -3.84 -10.07 -29.61
N PRO A 5 -5.14 -10.42 -29.45
CA PRO A 5 -6.18 -9.42 -29.32
C PRO A 5 -6.05 -8.74 -27.94
N LEU A 6 -5.89 -7.42 -27.95
CA LEU A 6 -6.12 -6.55 -26.80
C LEU A 6 -7.61 -6.61 -26.44
N LEU A 7 -7.93 -7.10 -25.24
CA LEU A 7 -9.29 -7.12 -24.72
C LEU A 7 -9.55 -5.84 -23.91
N THR A 8 -10.41 -4.97 -24.42
CA THR A 8 -10.95 -3.83 -23.68
C THR A 8 -12.22 -4.27 -22.95
N VAL A 9 -12.23 -4.19 -21.62
CA VAL A 9 -13.41 -4.44 -20.79
C VAL A 9 -14.05 -3.10 -20.43
N THR A 10 -15.32 -2.90 -20.80
CA THR A 10 -16.08 -1.68 -20.49
C THR A 10 -17.20 -2.00 -19.53
N LEU A 11 -17.16 -1.44 -18.31
CA LEU A 11 -18.24 -1.52 -17.32
C LEU A 11 -19.19 -0.34 -17.53
N LYS A 12 -20.49 -0.60 -17.72
CA LYS A 12 -21.52 0.46 -17.79
C LYS A 12 -22.52 0.34 -16.64
N ARG A 13 -22.80 1.47 -15.99
CA ARG A 13 -23.86 1.63 -15.00
C ARG A 13 -25.21 1.70 -15.72
N VAL A 14 -26.19 0.89 -15.30
CA VAL A 14 -27.60 1.02 -15.74
C VAL A 14 -28.44 1.29 -14.48
N ASN A 15 -29.12 2.44 -14.46
CA ASN A 15 -30.04 2.82 -13.41
C ASN A 15 -31.42 2.18 -13.66
N ASP A 16 -32.06 1.76 -12.57
CA ASP A 16 -33.41 1.19 -12.44
C ASP A 16 -33.69 -0.16 -13.11
N ILE A 17 -33.96 -1.18 -12.28
CA ILE A 17 -35.14 -2.07 -12.27
C ILE A 17 -34.89 -3.23 -11.28
N SER A 18 -35.97 -3.62 -10.59
CA SER A 18 -36.09 -4.65 -9.56
C SER A 18 -35.45 -6.02 -9.88
N ALA A 19 -34.44 -6.38 -9.07
CA ALA A 19 -34.17 -7.70 -8.49
C ALA A 19 -34.23 -8.97 -9.37
N PHE A 20 -33.26 -9.23 -10.26
CA PHE A 20 -32.81 -10.58 -10.68
C PHE A 20 -31.46 -10.50 -11.41
N ASP A 21 -30.43 -11.25 -10.97
CA ASP A 21 -29.10 -11.24 -11.62
C ASP A 21 -28.95 -12.43 -12.59
N VAL A 22 -28.73 -12.14 -13.88
CA VAL A 22 -28.47 -13.09 -14.98
C VAL A 22 -27.06 -12.81 -15.53
N VAL A 23 -26.28 -13.86 -15.84
CA VAL A 23 -25.01 -13.75 -16.59
C VAL A 23 -25.19 -14.38 -17.98
N HIS A 24 -24.95 -13.58 -19.03
CA HIS A 24 -24.78 -14.04 -20.40
C HIS A 24 -23.29 -14.00 -20.76
N VAL A 25 -22.69 -15.14 -21.12
CA VAL A 25 -21.37 -15.17 -21.75
C VAL A 25 -21.54 -15.56 -23.23
N GLY A 26 -21.27 -14.62 -24.14
CA GLY A 26 -21.35 -14.89 -25.57
C GLY A 26 -20.51 -13.92 -26.42
N GLY A 27 -19.65 -14.49 -27.26
CA GLY A 27 -19.00 -13.83 -28.39
C GLY A 27 -18.21 -14.84 -29.22
N ASN A 28 -18.45 -14.91 -30.53
CA ASN A 28 -17.49 -15.50 -31.47
C ASN A 28 -16.44 -14.44 -31.84
N HIS A 29 -15.32 -14.86 -32.44
CA HIS A 29 -14.11 -14.10 -32.81
C HIS A 29 -14.27 -12.70 -33.44
N ALA A 30 -15.47 -12.22 -33.75
CA ALA A 30 -15.76 -10.96 -34.40
C ALA A 30 -16.61 -9.95 -33.58
N SER A 31 -16.96 -10.25 -32.31
CA SER A 31 -17.79 -9.36 -31.46
C SER A 31 -17.18 -9.10 -30.09
N PRO A 32 -17.39 -7.90 -29.48
CA PRO A 32 -16.89 -7.60 -28.14
C PRO A 32 -17.54 -8.49 -27.08
N PHE A 33 -16.71 -9.02 -26.16
CA PHE A 33 -17.16 -9.79 -25.00
C PHE A 33 -17.83 -8.85 -23.99
N GLN A 34 -18.98 -9.26 -23.45
CA GLN A 34 -19.68 -8.52 -22.40
C GLN A 34 -19.81 -9.38 -21.15
N ILE A 35 -19.19 -8.92 -20.07
CA ILE A 35 -19.44 -9.43 -18.72
C ILE A 35 -20.50 -8.50 -18.12
N LEU A 36 -21.74 -8.98 -18.08
CA LEU A 36 -22.86 -8.22 -17.53
C LEU A 36 -23.06 -8.64 -16.07
N GLY A 37 -22.57 -7.83 -15.15
CA GLY A 37 -22.88 -7.91 -13.72
C GLY A 37 -23.84 -6.80 -13.34
N GLN A 38 -24.97 -7.14 -12.70
CA GLN A 38 -25.91 -6.14 -12.17
C GLN A 38 -25.42 -5.53 -10.83
N THR A 39 -24.39 -6.13 -10.23
CA THR A 39 -23.62 -5.58 -9.10
C THR A 39 -22.13 -5.68 -9.39
N GLU A 40 -21.32 -4.85 -8.72
CA GLU A 40 -19.85 -4.89 -8.81
C GLU A 40 -19.29 -6.27 -8.46
N ARG A 41 -19.90 -6.93 -7.47
CA ARG A 41 -19.57 -8.29 -7.05
C ARG A 41 -19.88 -9.33 -8.13
N GLY A 42 -21.03 -9.22 -8.81
CA GLY A 42 -21.41 -10.11 -9.91
C GLY A 42 -20.51 -9.95 -11.14
N ALA A 43 -20.08 -8.72 -11.43
CA ALA A 43 -19.13 -8.45 -12.50
C ALA A 43 -17.74 -9.05 -12.20
N LEU A 44 -17.28 -8.98 -10.94
CA LEU A 44 -16.02 -9.56 -10.49
C LEU A 44 -16.01 -11.09 -10.61
N TYR A 45 -17.08 -11.76 -10.19
CA TYR A 45 -17.20 -13.22 -10.33
C TYR A 45 -17.28 -13.66 -11.80
N GLY A 46 -18.01 -12.93 -12.63
CA GLY A 46 -18.05 -13.19 -14.07
C GLY A 46 -16.68 -13.01 -14.75
N ALA A 47 -15.89 -12.05 -14.28
CA ALA A 47 -14.51 -11.86 -14.75
C ALA A 47 -13.58 -12.99 -14.29
N PHE A 48 -13.67 -13.40 -13.02
CA PHE A 48 -12.90 -14.52 -12.49
C PHE A 48 -13.18 -15.82 -13.25
N GLU A 49 -14.44 -16.13 -13.49
CA GLU A 49 -14.85 -17.34 -14.21
C GLU A 49 -14.36 -17.33 -15.66
N TYR A 50 -14.49 -16.20 -16.35
CA TYR A 50 -13.96 -16.05 -17.70
C TYR A 50 -12.44 -16.25 -17.75
N LEU A 51 -11.71 -15.70 -16.78
CA LEU A 51 -10.25 -15.90 -16.67
C LEU A 51 -9.89 -17.36 -16.36
N SER A 52 -10.70 -18.04 -15.54
CA SER A 52 -10.56 -19.48 -15.27
C SER A 52 -10.75 -20.31 -16.55
N MET A 53 -11.81 -20.04 -17.31
CA MET A 53 -12.09 -20.70 -18.59
C MET A 53 -10.99 -20.46 -19.63
N LEU A 54 -10.46 -19.22 -19.70
CA LEU A 54 -9.31 -18.90 -20.54
C LEU A 54 -8.07 -19.69 -20.14
N GLY A 55 -7.80 -19.80 -18.83
CA GLY A 55 -6.71 -20.62 -18.30
C GLY A 55 -6.83 -22.11 -18.68
N GLN A 56 -8.05 -22.59 -18.89
CA GLN A 56 -8.36 -23.96 -19.29
C GLN A 56 -8.47 -24.15 -20.81
N GLY A 57 -8.34 -23.08 -21.61
CA GLY A 57 -8.58 -23.13 -23.06
C GLY A 57 -10.02 -23.47 -23.45
N ASN A 58 -10.98 -23.26 -22.54
CA ASN A 58 -12.39 -23.56 -22.71
C ASN A 58 -13.14 -22.31 -23.20
N PHE A 59 -13.64 -22.35 -24.43
CA PHE A 59 -14.36 -21.23 -25.08
C PHE A 59 -15.87 -21.51 -25.26
N SER A 60 -16.42 -22.46 -24.51
CA SER A 60 -17.85 -22.77 -24.57
C SER A 60 -18.70 -21.62 -24.02
N GLN A 61 -19.93 -21.46 -24.54
CA GLN A 61 -20.88 -20.50 -23.98
C GLN A 61 -21.51 -21.08 -22.71
N VAL A 62 -21.45 -20.33 -21.61
CA VAL A 62 -22.05 -20.73 -20.34
C VAL A 62 -22.92 -19.60 -19.79
N ALA A 63 -24.09 -19.96 -19.25
CA ALA A 63 -24.97 -19.06 -18.51
C ALA A 63 -25.42 -19.79 -17.25
N TYR A 64 -25.02 -19.29 -16.08
CA TYR A 64 -25.55 -19.75 -14.80
C TYR A 64 -25.63 -18.59 -13.80
N ALA A 65 -26.53 -18.73 -12.83
CA ALA A 65 -26.69 -17.81 -11.72
C ALA A 65 -26.66 -18.63 -10.43
N THR A 66 -25.80 -18.27 -9.48
CA THR A 66 -25.82 -18.85 -8.14
C THR A 66 -25.97 -17.73 -7.12
N ASN A 67 -27.03 -17.84 -6.33
CA ASN A 67 -27.24 -17.04 -5.14
C ASN A 67 -27.86 -17.99 -4.11
N PRO A 68 -27.36 -18.06 -2.87
CA PRO A 68 -27.98 -18.84 -1.79
C PRO A 68 -29.29 -18.16 -1.37
N ARG A 69 -30.34 -18.26 -2.21
CA ARG A 69 -31.66 -17.63 -1.96
C ARG A 69 -32.55 -18.44 -1.02
N ASP A 70 -32.21 -19.69 -0.75
CA ASP A 70 -33.09 -20.62 -0.03
C ASP A 70 -32.56 -21.02 1.35
N LEU A 71 -31.51 -20.36 1.83
CA LEU A 71 -30.96 -20.59 3.16
C LEU A 71 -31.38 -19.47 4.12
N SER A 72 -31.97 -19.85 5.26
CA SER A 72 -32.30 -18.93 6.36
C SER A 72 -31.11 -18.61 7.26
N THR A 73 -29.97 -19.29 7.06
CA THR A 73 -28.74 -19.18 7.84
C THR A 73 -27.52 -19.54 6.98
N PHE A 74 -26.32 -19.21 7.45
CA PHE A 74 -25.05 -19.66 6.88
C PHE A 74 -24.16 -20.34 7.94
N ASP A 75 -24.78 -20.87 9.01
CA ASP A 75 -24.11 -21.69 10.01
C ASP A 75 -23.49 -22.93 9.35
N PRO A 76 -22.16 -23.14 9.45
CA PRO A 76 -21.49 -24.24 8.77
C PRO A 76 -21.90 -25.64 9.25
N LEU A 77 -22.61 -25.75 10.38
CA LEU A 77 -23.17 -27.02 10.87
C LEU A 77 -24.64 -27.22 10.53
N ASP A 78 -25.30 -26.24 9.91
CA ASP A 78 -26.68 -26.38 9.47
C ASP A 78 -26.75 -27.34 8.26
N LYS A 79 -27.66 -28.31 8.32
CA LYS A 79 -27.78 -29.36 7.30
C LYS A 79 -28.16 -28.81 5.92
N ALA A 80 -28.96 -27.75 5.87
CA ALA A 80 -29.34 -27.12 4.60
C ALA A 80 -28.14 -26.38 3.99
N VAL A 81 -27.31 -25.73 4.82
CA VAL A 81 -26.06 -25.09 4.38
C VAL A 81 -25.09 -26.11 3.82
N VAL A 82 -24.88 -27.24 4.53
CA VAL A 82 -24.01 -28.33 4.08
C VAL A 82 -24.50 -28.92 2.75
N ALA A 83 -25.79 -29.22 2.64
CA ALA A 83 -26.38 -29.76 1.42
C ALA A 83 -26.22 -28.79 0.24
N TRP A 84 -26.46 -27.50 0.47
CA TRP A 84 -26.31 -26.47 -0.56
C TRP A 84 -24.87 -26.39 -1.09
N TRP A 85 -23.88 -26.36 -0.20
CA TRP A 85 -22.47 -26.35 -0.60
C TRP A 85 -22.05 -27.66 -1.29
N THR A 86 -22.63 -28.79 -0.88
CA THR A 86 -22.38 -30.09 -1.52
C THR A 86 -22.87 -30.08 -2.97
N ASP A 87 -24.10 -29.64 -3.21
CA ASP A 87 -24.70 -29.60 -4.55
C ASP A 87 -23.96 -28.60 -5.45
N LEU A 88 -23.63 -27.41 -4.93
CA LEU A 88 -22.83 -26.43 -5.66
C LEU A 88 -21.46 -26.99 -6.04
N THR A 89 -20.76 -27.60 -5.09
CA THR A 89 -19.42 -28.17 -5.33
C THR A 89 -19.48 -29.30 -6.35
N ASN A 90 -20.45 -30.20 -6.24
CA ASN A 90 -20.66 -31.26 -7.24
C ASN A 90 -20.93 -30.70 -8.64
N GLY A 91 -21.69 -29.60 -8.74
CA GLY A 91 -21.89 -28.88 -10.00
C GLY A 91 -20.57 -28.34 -10.57
N LEU A 92 -19.78 -27.66 -9.74
CA LEU A 92 -18.48 -27.11 -10.14
C LEU A 92 -17.52 -28.21 -10.66
N TYR A 93 -17.41 -29.36 -9.99
CA TYR A 93 -16.55 -30.45 -10.45
C TYR A 93 -17.07 -31.19 -11.69
N LYS A 94 -18.36 -31.10 -11.98
CA LYS A 94 -18.88 -31.58 -13.26
C LYS A 94 -18.39 -30.72 -14.42
N ASP A 95 -18.32 -29.41 -14.21
CA ASP A 95 -17.94 -28.43 -15.23
C ASP A 95 -16.42 -28.23 -15.31
N ILE A 96 -15.71 -28.35 -14.18
CA ILE A 96 -14.26 -28.21 -14.02
C ILE A 96 -13.74 -29.43 -13.23
N PRO A 97 -13.53 -30.59 -13.88
CA PRO A 97 -13.18 -31.84 -13.18
C PRO A 97 -11.85 -31.82 -12.41
N ASP A 98 -10.95 -30.89 -12.74
CA ASP A 98 -9.64 -30.70 -12.11
C ASP A 98 -9.56 -29.43 -11.24
N LEU A 99 -10.71 -28.89 -10.83
CA LEU A 99 -10.78 -27.78 -9.88
C LEU A 99 -9.96 -28.11 -8.62
N ALA A 100 -9.02 -27.23 -8.26
CA ALA A 100 -8.14 -27.48 -7.12
C ALA A 100 -8.86 -27.34 -5.75
N GLY A 101 -9.86 -26.47 -5.64
CA GLY A 101 -10.62 -26.23 -4.42
C GLY A 101 -10.88 -24.74 -4.14
N PHE A 102 -10.89 -24.34 -2.86
CA PHE A 102 -11.36 -23.01 -2.43
C PHE A 102 -10.32 -22.24 -1.61
N LEU A 103 -10.28 -20.91 -1.81
CA LEU A 103 -9.56 -19.95 -0.96
C LEU A 103 -10.57 -19.15 -0.14
N ILE A 104 -10.40 -19.10 1.18
CA ILE A 104 -11.39 -18.54 2.11
C ILE A 104 -10.75 -17.47 2.99
N LYS A 105 -11.36 -16.27 2.99
CA LYS A 105 -11.18 -15.23 4.02
C LYS A 105 -12.51 -15.09 4.77
N ALA A 106 -12.51 -15.37 6.07
CA ALA A 106 -13.71 -15.33 6.91
C ALA A 106 -13.41 -14.61 8.24
N ASN A 107 -14.42 -14.00 8.85
CA ASN A 107 -14.33 -13.28 10.13
C ASN A 107 -13.18 -12.25 10.21
N SER A 108 -12.95 -11.51 9.12
CA SER A 108 -11.84 -10.55 9.00
C SER A 108 -12.33 -9.28 8.33
N GLU A 109 -11.99 -8.11 8.88
CA GLU A 109 -12.33 -6.78 8.33
C GLU A 109 -13.84 -6.60 8.03
N GLY A 110 -14.69 -7.10 8.94
CA GLY A 110 -16.15 -7.03 8.80
C GLY A 110 -16.75 -8.07 7.85
N GLN A 111 -15.95 -8.95 7.25
CA GLN A 111 -16.47 -10.09 6.51
C GLN A 111 -17.12 -11.11 7.46
N PRO A 112 -18.33 -11.61 7.15
CA PRO A 112 -18.97 -12.63 7.96
C PRO A 112 -18.18 -13.93 7.94
N GLY A 113 -18.46 -14.81 8.90
CA GLY A 113 -17.84 -16.12 8.94
C GLY A 113 -18.35 -16.98 10.10
N PRO A 114 -17.73 -18.14 10.35
CA PRO A 114 -18.15 -19.09 11.38
C PRO A 114 -18.39 -18.49 12.76
N LEU A 115 -17.56 -17.53 13.20
CA LEU A 115 -17.70 -16.92 14.54
C LEU A 115 -19.05 -16.18 14.70
N THR A 116 -19.64 -15.69 13.60
CA THR A 116 -20.97 -15.05 13.60
C THR A 116 -22.08 -16.00 14.05
N TYR A 117 -21.87 -17.31 13.86
CA TYR A 117 -22.80 -18.37 14.22
C TYR A 117 -22.38 -19.12 15.49
N ASN A 118 -21.49 -18.55 16.29
CA ASN A 118 -20.91 -19.19 17.47
C ASN A 118 -20.26 -20.54 17.14
N ARG A 119 -19.59 -20.61 15.98
CA ARG A 119 -18.78 -21.74 15.51
C ARG A 119 -17.32 -21.38 15.51
N THR A 120 -16.47 -22.39 15.58
CA THR A 120 -15.02 -22.25 15.44
C THR A 120 -14.61 -22.04 13.97
N LEU A 121 -13.42 -21.49 13.77
CA LEU A 121 -12.85 -21.33 12.43
C LEU A 121 -12.62 -22.69 11.75
N SER A 122 -12.27 -23.73 12.52
CA SER A 122 -12.11 -25.09 11.99
C SER A 122 -13.44 -25.72 11.60
N GLU A 123 -14.53 -25.54 12.35
CA GLU A 123 -15.87 -25.97 11.91
C GLU A 123 -16.27 -25.30 10.59
N GLY A 124 -15.95 -24.02 10.42
CA GLY A 124 -16.13 -23.31 9.16
C GLY A 124 -15.33 -23.87 8.00
N ALA A 125 -14.02 -24.06 8.18
CA ALA A 125 -13.16 -24.62 7.15
C ALA A 125 -13.56 -26.07 6.82
N ASN A 126 -13.94 -26.85 7.82
CA ASN A 126 -14.28 -28.26 7.70
C ASN A 126 -15.59 -28.50 6.95
N LEU A 127 -16.51 -27.53 6.89
CA LEU A 127 -17.65 -27.57 5.95
C LEU A 127 -17.15 -27.70 4.52
N PHE A 128 -16.29 -26.77 4.09
CA PHE A 128 -15.76 -26.75 2.72
C PHE A 128 -14.87 -27.95 2.44
N ALA A 129 -14.11 -28.39 3.44
CA ALA A 129 -13.28 -29.57 3.37
C ALA A 129 -14.11 -30.83 3.07
N GLN A 130 -15.25 -30.99 3.75
CA GLN A 130 -16.16 -32.14 3.57
C GLN A 130 -16.78 -32.19 2.18
N VAL A 131 -17.20 -31.04 1.62
CA VAL A 131 -17.84 -31.03 0.30
C VAL A 131 -16.82 -31.22 -0.84
N LEU A 132 -15.54 -30.90 -0.59
CA LEU A 132 -14.43 -31.10 -1.54
C LEU A 132 -13.83 -32.52 -1.46
N GLU A 133 -13.94 -33.20 -0.32
CA GLU A 133 -13.33 -34.50 -0.05
C GLU A 133 -13.62 -35.57 -1.12
N PRO A 134 -14.86 -35.74 -1.65
CA PRO A 134 -15.15 -36.70 -2.72
C PRO A 134 -14.43 -36.43 -4.04
N HIS A 135 -13.97 -35.19 -4.26
CA HIS A 135 -13.35 -34.73 -5.50
C HIS A 135 -11.82 -34.56 -5.37
N GLY A 136 -11.26 -34.79 -4.18
CA GLY A 136 -9.83 -34.60 -3.92
C GLY A 136 -9.39 -33.14 -3.81
N GLY A 137 -10.34 -32.21 -3.66
CA GLY A 137 -10.04 -30.78 -3.55
C GLY A 137 -9.52 -30.34 -2.18
N ILE A 138 -8.87 -29.17 -2.14
CA ILE A 138 -8.27 -28.59 -0.95
C ILE A 138 -8.92 -27.26 -0.53
N VAL A 139 -8.87 -26.95 0.76
CA VAL A 139 -9.28 -25.65 1.30
C VAL A 139 -8.05 -24.87 1.73
N MET A 140 -7.79 -23.73 1.11
CA MET A 140 -6.86 -22.72 1.61
C MET A 140 -7.61 -21.76 2.52
N PHE A 141 -7.48 -21.91 3.84
CA PHE A 141 -8.18 -21.07 4.82
C PHE A 141 -7.23 -20.02 5.38
N ARG A 142 -7.48 -18.73 5.09
CA ARG A 142 -6.57 -17.66 5.49
C ARG A 142 -6.63 -17.38 6.99
N ALA A 143 -5.46 -17.37 7.64
CA ALA A 143 -5.29 -17.02 9.06
C ALA A 143 -5.24 -15.51 9.33
N PHE A 144 -5.56 -14.69 8.33
CA PHE A 144 -5.64 -13.24 8.46
C PHE A 144 -6.94 -12.82 9.16
N VAL A 145 -7.02 -13.08 10.47
CA VAL A 145 -8.18 -12.87 11.33
C VAL A 145 -7.76 -12.04 12.54
N TYR A 146 -8.45 -10.92 12.77
CA TYR A 146 -8.23 -10.03 13.91
C TYR A 146 -9.46 -9.14 14.12
N ASP A 147 -9.63 -8.65 15.35
CA ASP A 147 -10.68 -7.70 15.70
C ASP A 147 -10.14 -6.26 15.76
N LYS A 148 -11.06 -5.29 15.70
CA LYS A 148 -10.71 -3.91 16.06
C LYS A 148 -10.38 -3.84 17.54
N LEU A 149 -9.33 -3.10 17.86
CA LEU A 149 -8.82 -2.95 19.22
C LEU A 149 -9.14 -1.57 19.79
N ASP A 150 -9.15 -1.45 21.12
CA ASP A 150 -9.18 -0.16 21.79
C ASP A 150 -7.76 0.41 21.89
N TRP A 151 -7.53 1.53 21.22
CA TRP A 151 -6.27 2.27 21.25
C TRP A 151 -5.77 2.57 22.68
N ASN A 152 -6.69 2.84 23.60
CA ASN A 152 -6.36 3.23 24.97
C ASN A 152 -5.92 2.03 25.83
N ASP A 153 -6.19 0.80 25.40
CA ASP A 153 -5.68 -0.40 26.05
C ASP A 153 -4.26 -0.66 25.58
N TRP A 154 -3.30 -0.51 26.49
CA TRP A 154 -1.87 -0.72 26.22
C TRP A 154 -1.49 -2.21 26.06
N TYR A 155 -2.35 -3.13 26.47
CA TYR A 155 -2.14 -4.58 26.34
C TYR A 155 -2.85 -5.17 25.11
N ALA A 156 -3.71 -4.40 24.43
CA ALA A 156 -4.30 -4.80 23.17
C ALA A 156 -3.22 -4.85 22.06
N ASP A 157 -3.12 -5.99 21.38
CA ASP A 157 -2.12 -6.20 20.33
C ASP A 157 -2.63 -7.10 19.22
N ARG A 158 -2.68 -6.54 18.01
CA ARG A 158 -3.09 -7.28 16.81
C ARG A 158 -2.09 -8.39 16.47
N ALA A 159 -0.82 -8.25 16.85
CA ALA A 159 0.20 -9.26 16.56
C ALA A 159 -0.07 -10.60 17.28
N ASN A 160 -0.88 -10.61 18.35
CA ASN A 160 -1.29 -11.84 19.06
C ASN A 160 -2.47 -12.56 18.39
N ALA A 161 -3.28 -11.84 17.60
CA ALA A 161 -4.60 -12.29 17.18
C ALA A 161 -4.57 -13.65 16.47
N ALA A 162 -3.68 -13.83 15.49
CA ALA A 162 -3.62 -15.07 14.73
C ALA A 162 -3.35 -16.30 15.63
N VAL A 163 -2.48 -16.17 16.64
CA VAL A 163 -2.24 -17.25 17.62
C VAL A 163 -3.46 -17.46 18.50
N ASP A 164 -4.07 -16.38 19.01
CA ASP A 164 -5.23 -16.47 19.90
C ASP A 164 -6.43 -17.16 19.22
N PHE A 165 -6.65 -16.89 17.92
CA PHE A 165 -7.75 -17.47 17.16
C PHE A 165 -7.52 -18.92 16.73
N PHE A 166 -6.27 -19.32 16.44
CA PHE A 166 -5.99 -20.61 15.79
C PHE A 166 -5.31 -21.64 16.68
N LYS A 167 -4.55 -21.24 17.71
CA LYS A 167 -3.73 -22.17 18.51
C LYS A 167 -4.55 -23.29 19.16
N SER A 168 -5.75 -22.98 19.67
CA SER A 168 -6.63 -23.98 20.28
C SER A 168 -7.30 -24.92 19.27
N LEU A 169 -7.19 -24.61 17.98
CA LEU A 169 -7.78 -25.36 16.88
C LEU A 169 -6.76 -26.32 16.21
N ASP A 170 -5.52 -26.37 16.69
CA ASP A 170 -4.51 -27.27 16.15
C ASP A 170 -4.98 -28.74 16.20
N GLY A 171 -4.86 -29.44 15.08
CA GLY A 171 -5.35 -30.81 14.92
C GLY A 171 -6.86 -30.97 14.77
N THR A 172 -7.64 -29.87 14.75
CA THR A 172 -9.10 -29.93 14.54
C THR A 172 -9.53 -29.73 13.08
N PHE A 173 -8.62 -29.26 12.23
CA PHE A 173 -8.84 -29.11 10.80
C PHE A 173 -8.75 -30.47 10.10
N LYS A 174 -9.57 -30.71 9.08
CA LYS A 174 -9.48 -31.90 8.21
C LYS A 174 -8.20 -31.91 7.38
N ASP A 175 -7.77 -33.10 6.98
CA ASP A 175 -6.51 -33.33 6.24
C ASP A 175 -6.39 -32.56 4.91
N ASN A 176 -7.51 -32.22 4.26
CA ASN A 176 -7.53 -31.42 3.04
C ASN A 176 -7.72 -29.91 3.28
N VAL A 177 -7.60 -29.44 4.54
CA VAL A 177 -7.49 -28.02 4.86
C VAL A 177 -6.02 -27.64 5.05
N VAL A 178 -5.65 -26.50 4.47
CA VAL A 178 -4.37 -25.84 4.63
C VAL A 178 -4.62 -24.44 5.17
N VAL A 179 -4.09 -24.16 6.37
CA VAL A 179 -4.16 -22.83 6.97
C VAL A 179 -3.10 -21.95 6.30
N GLN A 180 -3.56 -20.94 5.55
CA GLN A 180 -2.69 -19.99 4.84
C GLN A 180 -2.35 -18.81 5.75
N ILE A 181 -1.07 -18.68 6.11
CA ILE A 181 -0.58 -17.74 7.12
C ILE A 181 0.31 -16.71 6.43
N LYS A 182 0.06 -15.41 6.66
CA LYS A 182 0.97 -14.35 6.21
C LYS A 182 2.36 -14.52 6.84
N TYR A 183 3.39 -14.06 6.14
CA TYR A 183 4.77 -14.10 6.63
C TYR A 183 4.89 -13.57 8.06
N GLY A 184 4.31 -12.40 8.33
CA GLY A 184 4.24 -11.79 9.66
C GLY A 184 2.80 -11.68 10.17
N PRO A 185 2.63 -11.34 11.46
CA PRO A 185 1.33 -11.37 12.13
C PRO A 185 0.47 -10.11 11.94
N ILE A 186 0.98 -9.07 11.26
CA ILE A 186 0.21 -7.85 11.00
C ILE A 186 -0.36 -7.85 9.60
N ASP A 187 0.37 -7.40 8.57
CA ASP A 187 -0.21 -7.13 7.25
C ASP A 187 0.81 -6.71 6.19
N PHE A 188 1.78 -7.57 5.88
CA PHE A 188 2.77 -7.30 4.82
C PHE A 188 3.44 -5.93 4.97
N GLN A 189 3.81 -5.61 6.20
CA GLN A 189 4.63 -4.42 6.44
C GLN A 189 6.00 -4.62 5.80
N VAL A 190 6.73 -3.52 5.59
CA VAL A 190 8.10 -3.52 5.05
C VAL A 190 8.99 -4.58 5.70
N ARG A 191 8.86 -4.73 7.02
CA ARG A 191 9.51 -5.76 7.81
C ARG A 191 8.62 -6.17 8.98
N GLU A 192 8.41 -7.47 9.10
CA GLU A 192 7.75 -8.09 10.25
C GLU A 192 8.63 -9.25 10.73
N PRO A 193 8.57 -9.65 12.01
CA PRO A 193 9.03 -10.98 12.39
C PRO A 193 8.13 -12.05 11.78
N VAL A 194 8.65 -13.28 11.67
CA VAL A 194 7.87 -14.44 11.21
C VAL A 194 6.64 -14.61 12.12
N SER A 195 5.47 -14.91 11.55
CA SER A 195 4.24 -15.14 12.30
C SER A 195 4.45 -16.25 13.34
N PRO A 196 4.22 -16.00 14.64
CA PRO A 196 4.37 -17.02 15.66
C PRO A 196 3.37 -18.16 15.52
N LEU A 197 2.32 -18.00 14.70
CA LEU A 197 1.37 -19.07 14.41
C LEU A 197 2.03 -20.31 13.81
N PHE A 198 3.09 -20.15 13.01
CA PHE A 198 3.87 -21.28 12.48
C PHE A 198 4.47 -22.18 13.58
N ALA A 199 4.73 -21.64 14.77
CA ALA A 199 5.24 -22.40 15.91
C ALA A 199 4.13 -22.99 16.80
N ASN A 200 2.88 -22.58 16.59
CA ASN A 200 1.72 -22.92 17.43
C ASN A 200 0.71 -23.85 16.73
N LEU A 201 0.88 -24.15 15.43
CA LEU A 201 0.13 -25.20 14.72
C LEU A 201 1.10 -26.32 14.30
N ARG A 202 1.07 -27.46 14.99
CA ARG A 202 1.95 -28.61 14.75
C ARG A 202 1.25 -29.78 14.07
N ASP A 203 -0.06 -29.89 14.29
CA ASP A 203 -0.89 -30.99 13.83
C ASP A 203 -1.86 -30.54 12.71
N THR A 204 -1.55 -29.41 12.05
CA THR A 204 -2.37 -28.78 11.01
C THR A 204 -1.52 -28.43 9.79
N ASN A 205 -2.00 -28.69 8.56
CA ASN A 205 -1.28 -28.27 7.35
C ASN A 205 -1.25 -26.75 7.25
N MET A 206 -0.10 -26.20 6.88
CA MET A 206 0.10 -24.75 6.73
C MET A 206 0.72 -24.41 5.38
N ALA A 207 0.35 -23.24 4.85
CA ALA A 207 1.02 -22.60 3.72
C ALA A 207 1.38 -21.16 4.09
N ILE A 208 2.47 -20.66 3.52
CA ILE A 208 2.91 -19.28 3.74
C ILE A 208 2.39 -18.36 2.62
N GLU A 209 1.88 -17.19 3.01
CA GLU A 209 1.53 -16.07 2.14
C GLU A 209 2.63 -15.00 2.28
N LEU A 210 3.36 -14.69 1.21
CA LEU A 210 4.54 -13.82 1.22
C LEU A 210 4.33 -12.56 0.39
N GLN A 211 4.96 -11.46 0.81
CA GLN A 211 5.27 -10.33 -0.05
C GLN A 211 6.72 -10.47 -0.53
N ILE A 212 6.97 -10.27 -1.82
CA ILE A 212 8.27 -10.59 -2.45
C ILE A 212 9.28 -9.44 -2.30
N THR A 213 8.82 -8.21 -2.08
CA THR A 213 9.65 -7.01 -2.07
C THR A 213 9.61 -6.31 -0.71
N GLN A 214 10.78 -6.01 -0.15
CA GLN A 214 10.91 -5.09 0.98
C GLN A 214 11.11 -3.67 0.46
N GLU A 215 10.48 -2.70 1.11
CA GLU A 215 10.53 -1.29 0.73
C GLU A 215 11.39 -0.47 1.71
N TYR A 216 11.66 0.80 1.41
CA TYR A 216 12.51 1.67 2.24
C TYR A 216 11.70 2.53 3.23
N LEU A 217 10.44 2.16 3.49
CA LEU A 217 9.47 3.02 4.19
C LEU A 217 9.49 2.86 5.72
N GLY A 218 9.67 1.62 6.22
CA GLY A 218 9.76 1.30 7.65
C GLY A 218 11.16 0.81 8.04
N ASN A 219 11.60 1.10 9.26
CA ASN A 219 12.88 0.64 9.82
C ASN A 219 12.71 0.20 11.28
N LEU A 220 13.72 -0.49 11.84
CA LEU A 220 13.73 -0.96 13.23
C LEU A 220 12.52 -1.84 13.63
N GLY A 221 11.82 -2.44 12.67
CA GLY A 221 10.62 -3.25 12.89
C GLY A 221 9.38 -2.43 13.20
N ILE A 222 9.41 -1.11 12.94
CA ILE A 222 8.20 -0.28 12.97
C ILE A 222 7.32 -0.58 11.75
N GLN A 223 6.02 -0.28 11.86
CA GLN A 223 5.04 -0.42 10.77
C GLN A 223 5.46 0.38 9.51
N THR A 224 4.74 0.25 8.39
CA THR A 224 5.08 0.89 7.10
C THR A 224 5.09 2.42 7.13
N LEU A 225 4.41 3.05 8.09
CA LEU A 225 4.23 4.51 8.18
C LEU A 225 3.42 5.12 7.01
N THR A 226 2.79 4.28 6.19
CA THR A 226 1.84 4.69 5.16
C THR A 226 0.55 5.19 5.80
N ASP A 227 -0.27 5.89 5.02
CA ASP A 227 -1.67 6.13 5.39
C ASP A 227 -2.51 4.85 5.42
N ILE A 228 -2.66 4.27 6.61
CA ILE A 228 -3.44 3.04 6.81
C ILE A 228 -4.95 3.28 6.84
N LEU A 229 -5.38 4.55 6.84
CA LEU A 229 -6.80 4.94 6.89
C LEU A 229 -7.37 5.22 5.50
N TYR A 230 -6.51 5.29 4.47
CA TYR A 230 -6.92 5.57 3.10
C TYR A 230 -6.23 4.65 2.08
N ALA A 231 -5.39 5.19 1.19
CA ALA A 231 -4.91 4.51 -0.02
C ALA A 231 -3.65 3.65 0.16
N HIS A 232 -3.01 3.68 1.34
CA HIS A 232 -1.82 2.87 1.67
C HIS A 232 -0.64 3.10 0.70
N TYR A 233 -0.52 4.30 0.12
CA TYR A 233 0.52 4.62 -0.86
C TYR A 233 1.49 5.73 -0.43
N GLY A 234 0.96 6.82 0.09
CA GLY A 234 1.71 7.97 0.60
C GLY A 234 2.02 7.88 2.10
N PRO A 235 3.02 8.65 2.56
CA PRO A 235 3.37 8.75 3.98
C PRO A 235 2.26 9.40 4.78
N ASN A 236 1.89 8.80 5.90
CA ASN A 236 1.07 9.42 6.94
C ASN A 236 1.34 8.70 8.27
N PRO A 237 2.49 8.97 8.92
CA PRO A 237 2.86 8.28 10.15
C PRO A 237 1.83 8.45 11.27
N ALA A 238 1.14 9.60 11.32
CA ALA A 238 0.09 9.87 12.29
C ALA A 238 -1.09 8.90 12.18
N SER A 239 -1.37 8.38 10.97
CA SER A 239 -2.46 7.43 10.74
C SER A 239 -2.28 6.10 11.46
N GLN A 240 -1.04 5.76 11.86
CA GLN A 240 -0.74 4.52 12.55
C GLN A 240 -1.37 4.48 13.93
N ASP A 241 -1.47 5.61 14.63
CA ASP A 241 -1.91 5.68 16.01
C ASP A 241 -3.36 6.23 16.13
N ASN A 242 -3.94 6.18 17.34
CA ASN A 242 -5.27 6.72 17.65
C ASN A 242 -6.43 6.16 16.78
N ASN A 243 -6.34 4.88 16.42
CA ASN A 243 -7.36 4.16 15.64
C ASN A 243 -7.46 2.71 16.12
N GLY A 244 -8.49 1.98 15.68
CA GLY A 244 -8.76 0.61 16.13
C GLY A 244 -8.10 -0.51 15.32
N TRP A 245 -7.18 -0.22 14.39
CA TRP A 245 -6.62 -1.24 13.48
C TRP A 245 -5.45 -2.05 14.05
N GLY A 246 -4.92 -1.66 15.22
CA GLY A 246 -3.85 -2.39 15.91
C GLY A 246 -2.48 -2.35 15.21
N GLN A 247 -2.32 -1.51 14.18
CA GLN A 247 -1.07 -1.25 13.47
C GLN A 247 -0.39 -0.02 14.09
N TRP A 248 -0.03 -0.15 15.37
CA TRP A 248 0.35 1.01 16.18
C TRP A 248 1.87 1.18 16.25
N THR A 249 2.30 2.45 16.33
CA THR A 249 3.67 2.80 16.71
C THR A 249 3.79 3.22 18.16
N ARG A 250 2.65 3.59 18.78
CA ARG A 250 2.56 4.20 20.11
C ARG A 250 3.55 5.36 20.27
N ALA A 251 3.74 6.14 19.22
CA ALA A 251 4.67 7.25 19.27
C ALA A 251 4.13 8.35 20.20
N THR A 252 4.96 8.73 21.17
CA THR A 252 4.72 9.88 22.04
C THR A 252 5.79 10.93 21.76
N ARG A 253 5.81 12.00 22.56
CA ARG A 253 6.91 12.96 22.56
C ARG A 253 8.26 12.33 22.98
N ASP A 254 8.23 11.33 23.85
CA ASP A 254 9.45 10.85 24.50
C ASP A 254 9.90 9.46 24.00
N SER A 255 8.99 8.67 23.44
CA SER A 255 9.20 7.25 23.14
C SER A 255 8.39 6.75 21.94
N ILE A 256 8.75 5.57 21.45
CA ILE A 256 8.13 4.88 20.31
C ILE A 256 8.31 3.36 20.44
N GLY A 257 7.42 2.60 19.79
CA GLY A 257 7.48 1.15 19.66
C GLY A 257 6.33 0.44 20.37
N MET A 258 6.25 -0.87 20.22
CA MET A 258 5.28 -1.71 20.94
C MET A 258 6.03 -2.55 21.97
N ASP A 259 5.67 -2.47 23.26
CA ASP A 259 6.21 -3.39 24.27
C ASP A 259 5.49 -4.73 24.13
N ARG A 260 6.16 -5.69 23.49
CA ARG A 260 5.66 -7.03 23.22
C ARG A 260 6.38 -8.10 24.04
N THR A 261 7.16 -7.68 25.03
CA THR A 261 7.82 -8.57 25.98
C THR A 261 6.78 -9.31 26.82
N VAL A 262 7.16 -10.47 27.36
CA VAL A 262 6.34 -11.24 28.30
C VAL A 262 6.35 -10.58 29.68
N HIS A 263 7.48 -10.03 30.09
CA HIS A 263 7.66 -9.47 31.43
C HIS A 263 6.75 -8.26 31.70
N ASN A 264 6.55 -7.38 30.70
CA ASN A 264 5.88 -6.10 30.91
C ASN A 264 4.93 -5.68 29.77
N GLY A 265 4.98 -6.37 28.63
CA GLY A 265 4.26 -6.01 27.43
C GLY A 265 3.02 -6.84 27.14
N THR A 266 2.68 -6.92 25.86
CA THR A 266 1.53 -7.66 25.32
C THR A 266 1.74 -9.17 25.28
N GLY A 267 2.96 -9.65 25.60
CA GLY A 267 3.31 -11.07 25.63
C GLY A 267 3.54 -11.74 24.27
N ASN A 268 3.54 -11.00 23.16
CA ASN A 268 3.73 -11.57 21.82
C ASN A 268 5.08 -12.31 21.68
N ALA A 269 6.16 -11.80 22.29
CA ALA A 269 7.46 -12.45 22.29
C ALA A 269 7.41 -13.89 22.86
N GLY A 270 6.52 -14.14 23.82
CA GLY A 270 6.31 -15.46 24.42
C GLY A 270 5.58 -16.47 23.53
N GLN A 271 5.03 -16.05 22.40
CA GLN A 271 4.37 -16.94 21.44
C GLN A 271 5.37 -17.72 20.56
N TYR A 272 6.64 -17.31 20.57
CA TYR A 272 7.73 -17.97 19.83
C TYR A 272 8.35 -19.13 20.63
N PRO A 273 9.08 -20.05 19.98
CA PRO A 273 9.87 -21.06 20.67
C PRO A 273 10.85 -20.41 21.66
N THR A 274 11.11 -21.05 22.81
CA THR A 274 11.84 -20.47 23.95
C THR A 274 13.16 -19.76 23.58
N GLY A 275 13.95 -20.33 22.66
CA GLY A 275 15.20 -19.70 22.22
C GLY A 275 15.00 -18.37 21.48
N ILE A 276 13.93 -18.26 20.69
CA ILE A 276 13.56 -17.05 19.95
C ILE A 276 12.82 -16.07 20.86
N ALA A 277 11.95 -16.56 21.75
CA ALA A 277 11.29 -15.73 22.75
C ALA A 277 12.33 -15.00 23.62
N ASN A 278 13.34 -15.71 24.13
CA ASN A 278 14.42 -15.12 24.92
C ASN A 278 15.25 -14.08 24.13
N LEU A 279 15.41 -14.26 22.81
CA LEU A 279 16.09 -13.30 21.94
C LEU A 279 15.33 -11.97 21.87
N TYR A 280 14.00 -12.05 21.77
CA TYR A 280 13.14 -10.88 21.62
C TYR A 280 12.73 -10.21 22.94
N GLU A 281 12.84 -10.94 24.06
CA GLU A 281 12.46 -10.46 25.40
C GLU A 281 13.36 -9.32 25.91
N HIS A 282 14.60 -9.20 25.43
CA HIS A 282 15.58 -8.27 25.99
C HIS A 282 16.19 -7.34 24.93
N THR A 283 16.29 -6.05 25.26
CA THR A 283 16.83 -5.01 24.36
C THR A 283 18.32 -5.18 24.04
N ASP A 284 19.07 -5.89 24.87
CA ASP A 284 20.49 -6.21 24.62
C ASP A 284 20.65 -7.36 23.62
N THR A 285 19.62 -8.18 23.41
CA THR A 285 19.65 -9.32 22.48
C THR A 285 18.78 -9.13 21.24
N THR A 286 17.72 -8.33 21.30
CA THR A 286 16.84 -8.08 20.15
C THR A 286 17.61 -7.37 19.02
N PRO A 287 17.60 -7.89 17.79
CA PRO A 287 18.20 -7.21 16.64
C PRO A 287 17.63 -5.81 16.42
N ASP A 288 18.48 -4.84 16.04
CA ASP A 288 18.08 -3.45 15.79
C ASP A 288 16.87 -3.35 14.83
N ASP A 289 16.83 -4.19 13.79
CA ASP A 289 15.79 -4.19 12.75
C ASP A 289 14.42 -4.76 13.21
N LEU A 290 14.32 -5.21 14.46
CA LEU A 290 13.08 -5.62 15.14
C LEU A 290 12.91 -4.93 16.51
N MET A 291 13.76 -3.96 16.84
CA MET A 291 13.78 -3.31 18.16
C MET A 291 12.42 -2.70 18.51
N LEU A 292 11.83 -1.91 17.61
CA LEU A 292 10.54 -1.23 17.86
C LEU A 292 9.33 -2.14 17.64
N TRP A 293 9.54 -3.33 17.07
CA TRP A 293 8.51 -4.35 17.06
C TRP A 293 8.30 -4.93 18.47
N PHE A 294 9.38 -5.23 19.17
CA PHE A 294 9.31 -5.93 20.46
C PHE A 294 9.38 -5.03 21.68
N HIS A 295 9.93 -3.83 21.55
CA HIS A 295 10.18 -2.92 22.66
C HIS A 295 9.60 -1.54 22.42
N HIS A 296 9.06 -0.94 23.49
CA HIS A 296 8.73 0.47 23.56
C HIS A 296 9.88 1.21 24.27
N VAL A 297 10.62 2.04 23.54
CA VAL A 297 11.87 2.65 24.03
C VAL A 297 11.86 4.17 23.83
N PRO A 298 12.62 4.93 24.64
CA PRO A 298 12.78 6.36 24.40
C PRO A 298 13.52 6.59 23.07
N TYR A 299 13.26 7.72 22.41
CA TYR A 299 13.95 8.09 21.16
C TYR A 299 15.48 8.15 21.29
N SER A 300 15.97 8.43 22.49
CA SER A 300 17.41 8.48 22.83
C SER A 300 18.05 7.11 23.04
N PHE A 301 17.27 6.03 23.09
CA PHE A 301 17.78 4.67 23.27
C PHE A 301 18.83 4.34 22.23
N LYS A 302 19.96 3.78 22.68
CA LYS A 302 21.09 3.43 21.82
C LYS A 302 20.94 2.02 21.30
N LEU A 303 20.78 1.94 19.99
CA LEU A 303 20.80 0.71 19.21
C LEU A 303 22.19 0.05 19.28
N HIS A 304 22.28 -1.22 18.86
CA HIS A 304 23.57 -1.93 18.79
C HIS A 304 24.54 -1.26 17.81
N SER A 305 24.01 -0.60 16.77
CA SER A 305 24.77 0.28 15.87
C SER A 305 25.40 1.51 16.54
N GLY A 306 25.04 1.84 17.79
CA GLY A 306 25.50 3.02 18.54
C GLY A 306 24.72 4.31 18.25
N LYS A 307 23.84 4.31 17.25
CA LYS A 307 22.92 5.42 16.96
C LYS A 307 21.77 5.43 17.95
N SER A 308 21.19 6.60 18.23
CA SER A 308 19.89 6.64 18.89
C SER A 308 18.80 6.16 17.92
N VAL A 309 17.67 5.69 18.44
CA VAL A 309 16.50 5.33 17.62
C VAL A 309 16.13 6.47 16.67
N ILE A 310 16.01 7.70 17.17
CA ILE A 310 15.61 8.84 16.35
C ILE A 310 16.66 9.22 15.29
N GLN A 311 17.95 9.14 15.62
CA GLN A 311 18.98 9.42 14.62
C GLN A 311 19.03 8.33 13.53
N HIS A 312 18.79 7.07 13.90
CA HIS A 312 18.62 6.00 12.94
C HIS A 312 17.43 6.26 12.01
N PHE A 313 16.28 6.72 12.54
CA PHE A 313 15.13 7.11 11.73
C PHE A 313 15.51 8.14 10.67
N TYR A 314 16.20 9.21 11.06
CA TYR A 314 16.66 10.21 10.09
C TYR A 314 17.59 9.60 9.04
N ASP A 315 18.64 8.92 9.49
CA ASP A 315 19.63 8.34 8.58
C ASP A 315 19.01 7.36 7.59
N ALA A 316 18.16 6.43 8.04
CA ALA A 316 17.55 5.42 7.20
C ALA A 316 16.68 6.03 6.09
N HIS A 317 15.90 7.07 6.38
CA HIS A 317 15.05 7.73 5.38
C HIS A 317 15.88 8.55 4.38
N TYR A 318 16.93 9.23 4.84
CA TYR A 318 17.86 9.93 3.93
C TYR A 318 18.63 8.95 3.04
N ASP A 319 19.12 7.85 3.61
CA ASP A 319 19.85 6.83 2.87
C ASP A 319 18.94 6.11 1.87
N GLY A 320 17.70 5.78 2.26
CA GLY A 320 16.69 5.18 1.37
C GLY A 320 16.36 6.08 0.18
N ALA A 321 16.07 7.36 0.43
CA ALA A 321 15.80 8.33 -0.64
C ALA A 321 17.00 8.54 -1.57
N LYS A 322 18.22 8.55 -1.01
CA LYS A 322 19.47 8.63 -1.79
C LYS A 322 19.67 7.40 -2.67
N VAL A 323 19.38 6.20 -2.18
CA VAL A 323 19.44 4.96 -2.96
C VAL A 323 18.42 5.00 -4.11
N ALA A 324 17.19 5.44 -3.85
CA ALA A 324 16.16 5.54 -4.89
C ALA A 324 16.55 6.46 -6.06
N GLN A 325 17.33 7.52 -5.81
CA GLN A 325 17.86 8.38 -6.89
C GLN A 325 18.80 7.64 -7.86
N THR A 326 19.36 6.50 -7.47
CA THR A 326 20.24 5.72 -8.34
C THR A 326 19.48 4.90 -9.38
N PHE A 327 18.21 4.57 -9.13
CA PHE A 327 17.47 3.63 -9.96
C PHE A 327 17.22 4.14 -11.39
N PRO A 328 16.81 5.42 -11.61
CA PRO A 328 16.64 5.94 -12.97
C PRO A 328 17.92 5.85 -13.81
N ALA A 329 19.07 6.20 -13.23
CA ALA A 329 20.36 6.16 -13.93
C ALA A 329 20.83 4.73 -14.22
N LEU A 330 20.64 3.82 -13.27
CA LEU A 330 20.94 2.40 -13.47
C LEU A 330 20.07 1.80 -14.59
N TRP A 331 18.77 2.09 -14.60
CA TRP A 331 17.88 1.66 -15.66
C TRP A 331 18.22 2.30 -17.01
N ASP A 332 18.57 3.58 -17.02
CA ASP A 332 18.98 4.29 -18.24
C ASP A 332 20.21 3.67 -18.90
N SER A 333 21.13 3.08 -18.11
CA SER A 333 22.29 2.34 -18.63
C SER A 333 21.93 1.11 -19.48
N LEU A 334 20.68 0.65 -19.43
CA LEU A 334 20.13 -0.45 -20.21
C LEU A 334 19.48 0.02 -21.53
N ARG A 335 19.52 1.32 -21.84
CA ARG A 335 18.97 1.88 -23.08
C ARG A 335 19.50 1.15 -24.31
N GLY A 336 18.60 0.81 -25.23
CA GLY A 336 18.90 0.05 -26.45
C GLY A 336 19.14 -1.46 -26.21
N LYS A 337 19.05 -1.95 -24.97
CA LYS A 337 19.09 -3.39 -24.64
C LYS A 337 17.72 -3.96 -24.24
N ILE A 338 16.75 -3.08 -24.00
CA ILE A 338 15.37 -3.41 -23.64
C ILE A 338 14.48 -2.80 -24.73
N ASP A 339 13.36 -3.46 -25.03
CA ASP A 339 12.31 -2.89 -25.88
C ASP A 339 11.94 -1.46 -25.42
N ASP A 340 11.85 -0.53 -26.38
CA ASP A 340 11.70 0.89 -26.08
C ASP A 340 10.44 1.20 -25.25
N LYS A 341 9.32 0.50 -25.50
CA LYS A 341 8.07 0.72 -24.76
C LYS A 341 8.22 0.32 -23.30
N ILE A 342 8.79 -0.87 -23.05
CA ILE A 342 9.06 -1.35 -21.68
C ILE A 342 10.07 -0.44 -20.99
N PHE A 343 11.15 -0.09 -21.70
CA PHE A 343 12.20 0.77 -21.18
C PHE A 343 11.64 2.12 -20.70
N HIS A 344 10.84 2.79 -21.53
CA HIS A 344 10.28 4.10 -21.18
C HIS A 344 9.21 4.02 -20.09
N HIS A 345 8.38 2.97 -20.09
CA HIS A 345 7.38 2.77 -19.03
C HIS A 345 8.02 2.57 -17.65
N GLU A 346 9.06 1.73 -17.57
CA GLU A 346 9.76 1.50 -16.31
C GLU A 346 10.61 2.71 -15.88
N LEU A 347 11.28 3.38 -16.82
CA LEU A 347 12.04 4.59 -16.52
C LEU A 347 11.14 5.67 -15.90
N PHE A 348 9.90 5.81 -16.37
CA PHE A 348 8.93 6.72 -15.77
C PHE A 348 8.63 6.36 -14.31
N ARG A 349 8.35 5.08 -14.01
CA ARG A 349 8.06 4.60 -12.66
C ARG A 349 9.24 4.77 -11.71
N LEU A 350 10.46 4.50 -12.17
CA LEU A 350 11.67 4.69 -11.35
C LEU A 350 11.95 6.18 -11.09
N LYS A 351 11.69 7.07 -12.07
CA LYS A 351 11.79 8.52 -11.86
C LYS A 351 10.74 9.02 -10.87
N TYR A 352 9.51 8.53 -10.99
CA TYR A 352 8.46 8.79 -10.01
C TYR A 352 8.88 8.32 -8.61
N GLN A 353 9.32 7.07 -8.47
CA GLN A 353 9.75 6.49 -7.20
C GLN A 353 10.91 7.28 -6.58
N ALA A 354 11.90 7.69 -7.38
CA ALA A 354 12.97 8.56 -6.91
C ALA A 354 12.41 9.88 -6.38
N GLY A 355 11.50 10.55 -7.09
CA GLY A 355 10.86 11.77 -6.62
C GLY A 355 10.02 11.57 -5.35
N HIS A 356 9.19 10.54 -5.31
CA HIS A 356 8.28 10.22 -4.21
C HIS A 356 9.04 9.76 -2.95
N SER A 357 10.21 9.15 -3.10
CA SER A 357 11.09 8.83 -1.95
C SER A 357 11.49 10.06 -1.14
N ILE A 358 11.56 11.25 -1.77
CA ILE A 358 11.83 12.52 -1.08
C ILE A 358 10.62 12.98 -0.27
N VAL A 359 9.41 12.79 -0.81
CA VAL A 359 8.15 13.07 -0.10
C VAL A 359 8.06 12.20 1.16
N TRP A 360 8.30 10.91 1.01
CA TRP A 360 8.34 9.96 2.12
C TRP A 360 9.37 10.34 3.19
N ARG A 361 10.61 10.63 2.77
CA ARG A 361 11.67 11.04 3.69
C ARG A 361 11.27 12.30 4.46
N ASP A 362 10.86 13.35 3.76
CA ASP A 362 10.56 14.64 4.39
C ASP A 362 9.38 14.51 5.36
N ALA A 363 8.31 13.82 4.94
CA ALA A 363 7.13 13.62 5.77
C ALA A 363 7.45 12.84 7.05
N VAL A 364 8.13 11.69 6.95
CA VAL A 364 8.42 10.85 8.12
C VAL A 364 9.42 11.54 9.05
N THR A 365 10.50 12.10 8.50
CA THR A 365 11.54 12.73 9.33
C THR A 365 11.02 13.99 10.01
N GLU A 366 10.21 14.81 9.34
CA GLU A 366 9.59 15.98 9.96
C GLU A 366 8.53 15.59 11.00
N PHE A 367 7.71 14.57 10.73
CA PHE A 367 6.73 14.10 11.71
C PHE A 367 7.40 13.72 13.04
N TYR A 368 8.41 12.86 13.02
CA TYR A 368 9.08 12.42 14.25
C TYR A 368 9.99 13.49 14.84
N ARG A 369 10.59 14.37 14.05
CA ARG A 369 11.31 15.55 14.56
C ARG A 369 10.40 16.53 15.27
N ASN A 370 9.19 16.78 14.74
CA ASN A 370 8.20 17.64 15.37
C ASN A 370 7.62 16.99 16.63
N LEU A 371 7.29 15.69 16.57
CA LEU A 371 6.72 14.95 17.70
C LEU A 371 7.72 14.84 18.86
N SER A 372 8.96 14.41 18.59
CA SER A 372 9.98 14.21 19.62
C SER A 372 10.64 15.49 20.11
N GLY A 373 10.70 16.53 19.25
CA GLY A 373 11.48 17.74 19.50
C GLY A 373 13.00 17.54 19.45
N ILE A 374 13.49 16.38 19.01
CA ILE A 374 14.91 16.08 18.89
C ILE A 374 15.38 16.48 17.47
N PRO A 375 16.42 17.31 17.32
CA PRO A 375 16.95 17.65 16.01
C PRO A 375 17.77 16.50 15.41
N ASP A 376 17.82 16.42 14.08
CA ASP A 376 18.78 15.59 13.36
C ASP A 376 20.20 16.05 13.67
N GLU A 377 21.07 15.15 14.12
CA GLU A 377 22.47 15.43 14.47
C GLU A 377 23.27 16.00 13.29
N LEU A 378 22.87 15.64 12.06
CA LEU A 378 23.47 16.13 10.82
C LEU A 378 22.81 17.41 10.28
N GLY A 379 21.74 17.90 10.94
CA GLY A 379 21.07 19.15 10.60
C GLY A 379 20.41 19.17 9.23
N ARG A 380 19.98 18.02 8.69
CA ARG A 380 19.39 17.91 7.34
C ARG A 380 17.88 18.18 7.34
N VAL A 381 17.16 17.69 8.35
CA VAL A 381 15.69 17.80 8.43
C VAL A 381 15.28 19.29 8.45
N ARG A 382 14.41 19.69 7.52
CA ARG A 382 14.00 21.08 7.21
C ARG A 382 15.10 22.02 6.71
N HIS A 383 16.30 21.52 6.43
CA HIS A 383 17.39 22.30 5.88
C HIS A 383 17.58 21.99 4.40
N HIS A 384 16.79 22.66 3.56
CA HIS A 384 16.82 22.48 2.11
C HIS A 384 17.39 23.74 1.42
N PRO A 385 18.72 23.89 1.34
CA PRO A 385 19.36 25.12 0.86
C PRO A 385 19.08 25.43 -0.63
N TYR A 386 18.58 24.45 -1.38
CA TYR A 386 18.28 24.56 -2.79
C TYR A 386 16.78 24.73 -3.08
N ARG A 387 15.92 24.74 -2.04
CA ARG A 387 14.47 24.89 -2.21
C ARG A 387 14.02 26.34 -2.17
N ILE A 388 13.05 26.65 -3.02
CA ILE A 388 12.23 27.85 -2.99
C ILE A 388 10.80 27.37 -2.80
N GLU A 389 10.18 27.73 -1.67
CA GLU A 389 8.79 27.37 -1.37
C GLU A 389 7.85 28.14 -2.31
N ALA A 390 6.82 27.47 -2.84
CA ALA A 390 5.92 28.09 -3.81
C ALA A 390 5.15 29.27 -3.20
N GLU A 391 4.77 29.21 -1.92
CA GLU A 391 4.10 30.30 -1.21
C GLU A 391 5.01 31.49 -0.89
N LYS A 392 6.32 31.40 -1.17
CA LYS A 392 7.28 32.50 -1.11
C LYS A 392 7.59 33.12 -2.48
N MET A 393 7.09 32.53 -3.56
CA MET A 393 7.17 33.10 -4.90
C MET A 393 6.19 34.29 -5.04
N VAL A 394 6.37 35.08 -6.09
CA VAL A 394 5.36 36.07 -6.50
C VAL A 394 4.23 35.32 -7.19
N LEU A 395 3.03 35.40 -6.61
CA LEU A 395 1.85 34.63 -7.06
C LEU A 395 0.84 35.53 -7.76
N GLU A 396 0.38 35.11 -8.94
CA GLU A 396 -0.77 35.68 -9.64
C GLU A 396 -1.76 34.55 -9.94
N GLY A 397 -3.00 34.62 -9.43
CA GLY A 397 -4.01 33.56 -9.62
C GLY A 397 -3.78 32.27 -8.80
N TYR A 398 -2.57 32.06 -8.29
CA TYR A 398 -2.27 31.10 -7.23
C TYR A 398 -2.61 31.68 -5.85
N HIS A 399 -3.07 30.83 -4.93
CA HIS A 399 -3.23 31.18 -3.52
C HIS A 399 -2.68 30.06 -2.60
N PRO A 400 -2.13 30.41 -1.43
CA PRO A 400 -1.67 29.41 -0.46
C PRO A 400 -2.80 28.54 0.07
N VAL A 401 -2.49 27.27 0.34
CA VAL A 401 -3.40 26.28 0.91
C VAL A 401 -2.65 25.38 1.89
N ASN A 402 -3.28 25.05 3.02
CA ASN A 402 -2.71 24.09 3.96
C ASN A 402 -2.88 22.67 3.43
N VAL A 403 -1.84 21.86 3.57
CA VAL A 403 -1.83 20.45 3.15
C VAL A 403 -2.12 19.56 4.37
N THR A 404 -2.76 18.41 4.15
CA THR A 404 -3.08 17.47 5.23
C THR A 404 -2.82 16.03 4.75
N PRO A 405 -1.90 15.28 5.37
CA PRO A 405 -1.06 15.65 6.53
C PRO A 405 -0.10 16.81 6.21
N THR A 406 0.20 17.65 7.20
CA THR A 406 0.99 18.87 6.95
C THR A 406 2.41 18.57 6.50
N GLU A 407 3.01 17.52 7.04
CA GLU A 407 4.37 17.07 6.77
C GLU A 407 4.56 16.55 5.32
N THR A 408 3.48 16.32 4.56
CA THR A 408 3.58 15.97 3.14
C THR A 408 3.80 17.19 2.23
N ALA A 409 3.78 18.40 2.79
CA ALA A 409 4.18 19.64 2.13
C ALA A 409 5.45 20.22 2.75
N SER A 410 6.33 20.77 1.92
CA SER A 410 7.48 21.53 2.39
C SER A 410 7.00 22.74 3.19
N LYS A 411 7.36 22.79 4.49
CA LYS A 411 6.87 23.79 5.45
C LYS A 411 5.34 23.91 5.54
N TYR A 412 4.62 22.81 5.30
CA TYR A 412 3.19 22.62 5.56
C TYR A 412 2.20 23.31 4.62
N VAL A 413 2.67 24.11 3.67
CA VAL A 413 1.83 24.98 2.84
C VAL A 413 2.19 24.78 1.38
N GLY A 414 1.20 24.45 0.55
CA GLY A 414 1.31 24.51 -0.90
C GLY A 414 0.61 25.76 -1.45
N VAL A 415 0.59 25.89 -2.77
CA VAL A 415 -0.23 26.88 -3.49
C VAL A 415 -1.10 26.16 -4.51
N GLN A 416 -2.30 26.67 -4.78
CA GLN A 416 -3.19 26.09 -5.78
C GLN A 416 -3.95 27.15 -6.57
N THR A 417 -4.50 26.75 -7.72
CA THR A 417 -5.35 27.58 -8.57
C THR A 417 -6.42 26.70 -9.22
N ASN A 418 -7.63 27.24 -9.39
CA ASN A 418 -8.76 26.62 -10.11
C ASN A 418 -8.95 27.17 -11.53
N GLY A 419 -7.97 27.94 -12.02
CA GLY A 419 -7.97 28.53 -13.36
C GLY A 419 -6.55 28.49 -13.92
N THR A 420 -5.99 29.64 -14.23
CA THR A 420 -4.56 29.78 -14.55
C THR A 420 -3.90 30.58 -13.45
N GLY A 421 -2.81 30.04 -12.92
CA GLY A 421 -1.98 30.68 -11.91
C GLY A 421 -0.52 30.73 -12.36
N THR A 422 0.18 31.77 -11.95
CA THR A 422 1.60 31.98 -12.20
C THR A 422 2.34 32.13 -10.88
N ALA A 423 3.42 31.38 -10.69
CA ALA A 423 4.36 31.51 -9.59
C ALA A 423 5.74 31.91 -10.13
N THR A 424 6.26 33.05 -9.68
CA THR A 424 7.51 33.64 -10.20
C THR A 424 8.56 33.81 -9.10
N ALA A 425 9.80 33.40 -9.38
CA ALA A 425 10.94 33.60 -8.47
C ALA A 425 12.17 34.09 -9.23
N VAL A 426 12.96 34.97 -8.60
CA VAL A 426 14.28 35.35 -9.09
C VAL A 426 15.33 34.45 -8.45
N LEU A 427 16.02 33.67 -9.27
CA LEU A 427 17.00 32.69 -8.83
C LEU A 427 18.31 33.38 -8.42
N GLN A 428 18.80 33.11 -7.20
CA GLN A 428 20.03 33.68 -6.67
C GLN A 428 21.19 32.67 -6.63
N PHE A 429 21.05 31.54 -7.33
CA PHE A 429 22.04 30.47 -7.34
C PHE A 429 23.24 30.85 -8.22
N PRO A 430 24.47 30.43 -7.85
CA PRO A 430 25.67 30.67 -8.65
C PRO A 430 25.51 30.18 -10.09
N LYS A 431 26.23 30.81 -11.02
CA LYS A 431 26.19 30.38 -12.43
C LYS A 431 26.61 28.92 -12.56
N GLY A 432 25.78 28.10 -13.17
CA GLY A 432 26.06 26.67 -13.31
C GLY A 432 24.95 25.89 -14.01
N LYS A 433 25.17 24.58 -14.09
CA LYS A 433 24.22 23.60 -14.63
C LYS A 433 23.55 22.88 -13.46
N TYR A 434 22.22 22.85 -13.48
CA TYR A 434 21.40 22.37 -12.36
C TYR A 434 20.32 21.40 -12.84
N ASN A 435 19.89 20.54 -11.93
CA ASN A 435 18.62 19.82 -12.04
C ASN A 435 17.54 20.68 -11.39
N LEU A 436 16.61 21.17 -12.22
CA LEU A 436 15.47 21.95 -11.78
C LEU A 436 14.30 21.01 -11.51
N ALA A 437 13.96 20.81 -10.24
CA ALA A 437 12.86 19.94 -9.84
C ALA A 437 11.69 20.75 -9.30
N ILE A 438 10.48 20.33 -9.65
CA ILE A 438 9.23 20.95 -9.21
C ILE A 438 8.40 19.87 -8.52
N ASN A 439 8.06 20.13 -7.26
CA ASN A 439 7.13 19.31 -6.50
C ASN A 439 5.72 19.90 -6.65
N TYR A 440 4.77 19.01 -6.93
CA TYR A 440 3.38 19.34 -7.21
C TYR A 440 2.47 18.23 -6.68
N TYR A 441 1.16 18.42 -6.72
CA TYR A 441 0.20 17.37 -6.40
C TYR A 441 -0.64 17.05 -7.64
N ASP A 442 -0.79 15.76 -7.92
CA ASP A 442 -1.57 15.22 -9.03
C ASP A 442 -2.89 14.67 -8.47
N LEU A 443 -3.99 15.39 -8.68
CA LEU A 443 -5.27 15.08 -8.04
C LEU A 443 -6.18 14.35 -9.01
N ALA A 444 -6.91 13.35 -8.53
CA ALA A 444 -7.77 12.48 -9.34
C ALA A 444 -9.09 13.11 -9.83
N LYS A 445 -9.10 14.41 -10.17
CA LYS A 445 -10.28 15.24 -10.49
C LYS A 445 -10.27 15.85 -11.90
N GLY A 446 -9.26 15.54 -12.69
CA GLY A 446 -8.98 16.17 -13.96
C GLY A 446 -7.57 15.81 -14.39
N GLN A 447 -7.01 16.58 -15.33
CA GLN A 447 -5.60 16.43 -15.69
C GLN A 447 -4.96 17.81 -15.92
N ALA A 448 -4.69 18.50 -14.82
CA ALA A 448 -4.06 19.82 -14.76
C ALA A 448 -2.71 19.83 -15.48
N THR A 449 -2.29 21.02 -15.92
CA THR A 449 -1.04 21.18 -16.67
C THR A 449 -0.18 22.25 -16.07
N TRP A 450 1.14 22.04 -16.13
CA TRP A 450 2.12 23.02 -15.68
C TRP A 450 3.16 23.24 -16.75
N THR A 451 3.58 24.49 -16.91
CA THR A 451 4.62 24.91 -17.85
C THR A 451 5.65 25.76 -17.12
N VAL A 452 6.93 25.44 -17.29
CA VAL A 452 8.05 26.15 -16.64
C VAL A 452 8.83 26.94 -17.68
N TYR A 453 9.12 28.19 -17.35
CA TYR A 453 9.97 29.08 -18.14
C TYR A 453 11.13 29.60 -17.31
N LEU A 454 12.28 29.80 -17.95
CA LEU A 454 13.43 30.50 -17.41
C LEU A 454 13.78 31.66 -18.35
N ASN A 455 13.74 32.91 -17.86
CA ASN A 455 13.93 34.11 -18.67
C ASN A 455 13.05 34.12 -19.94
N LYS A 456 11.78 33.73 -19.80
CA LYS A 456 10.78 33.58 -20.88
C LYS A 456 11.08 32.46 -21.90
N GLN A 457 12.15 31.68 -21.72
CA GLN A 457 12.42 30.49 -22.52
C GLN A 457 11.76 29.28 -21.88
N LEU A 458 11.09 28.46 -22.69
CA LEU A 458 10.45 27.23 -22.23
C LEU A 458 11.51 26.24 -21.72
N VAL A 459 11.36 25.78 -20.48
CA VAL A 459 12.15 24.68 -19.91
C VAL A 459 11.43 23.35 -20.12
N GLY A 460 10.12 23.32 -19.88
CA GLY A 460 9.32 22.13 -20.10
C GLY A 460 7.85 22.28 -19.68
N GLN A 461 7.05 21.27 -20.02
CA GLN A 461 5.63 21.19 -19.72
C GLN A 461 5.27 19.76 -19.33
N TRP A 462 4.34 19.58 -18.39
CA TRP A 462 3.79 18.28 -18.03
C TRP A 462 2.31 18.37 -17.65
N ARG A 463 1.71 17.20 -17.46
CA ARG A 463 0.32 17.00 -17.06
C ARG A 463 0.27 16.19 -15.77
N GLY A 464 -0.75 16.42 -14.95
CA GLY A 464 -1.16 15.55 -13.87
C GLY A 464 -2.01 14.45 -14.48
N ASP A 465 -1.43 13.26 -14.62
CA ASP A 465 -2.03 12.10 -15.27
C ASP A 465 -1.42 10.80 -14.72
N ASN A 466 -0.97 10.83 -13.46
CA ASN A 466 -0.34 9.70 -12.79
C ASN A 466 -1.31 8.53 -12.57
N GLU A 467 -2.60 8.81 -12.40
CA GLU A 467 -3.69 7.82 -12.29
C GLU A 467 -3.76 6.90 -13.52
N ASP A 468 -3.40 7.43 -14.70
CA ASP A 468 -3.35 6.66 -15.95
C ASP A 468 -2.07 5.81 -16.10
N LYS A 469 -1.05 6.02 -15.24
CA LYS A 469 0.31 5.49 -15.46
C LYS A 469 0.84 4.62 -14.32
N LEU A 470 0.57 4.96 -13.06
CA LEU A 470 1.20 4.32 -11.90
C LEU A 470 0.42 3.10 -11.39
N GLY A 471 -0.92 3.15 -11.48
CA GLY A 471 -1.80 2.03 -11.11
C GLY A 471 -1.94 1.81 -9.60
N HIS A 472 -1.62 2.80 -8.76
CA HIS A 472 -2.05 2.84 -7.36
C HIS A 472 -3.43 3.52 -7.25
N TRP A 473 -4.06 3.40 -6.08
CA TRP A 473 -5.31 4.12 -5.83
C TRP A 473 -5.08 5.63 -5.90
N PRO A 474 -5.82 6.38 -6.72
CA PRO A 474 -5.57 7.80 -6.93
C PRO A 474 -6.18 8.64 -5.79
N SER A 475 -5.62 9.82 -5.50
CA SER A 475 -6.10 10.69 -4.42
C SER A 475 -6.67 12.00 -4.93
N ASP A 476 -7.76 12.43 -4.28
CA ASP A 476 -8.46 13.68 -4.53
C ASP A 476 -7.99 14.84 -3.66
N PHE A 477 -7.02 14.57 -2.76
CA PHE A 477 -6.57 15.48 -1.72
C PHE A 477 -5.11 15.89 -1.93
N LEU A 478 -4.73 17.05 -1.39
CA LEU A 478 -3.32 17.44 -1.29
C LEU A 478 -2.72 16.69 -0.11
N ASP A 479 -2.09 15.56 -0.40
CA ASP A 479 -1.54 14.62 0.58
C ASP A 479 -0.34 13.86 -0.02
N GLY A 480 0.22 12.92 0.74
CA GLY A 480 1.34 12.12 0.30
C GLY A 480 1.04 11.15 -0.85
N HIS A 481 -0.23 10.90 -1.17
CA HIS A 481 -0.65 9.98 -2.25
C HIS A 481 -0.65 10.70 -3.60
N SER A 482 -1.04 11.98 -3.62
CA SER A 482 -1.03 12.82 -4.83
C SER A 482 0.29 13.56 -5.05
N ALA A 483 1.12 13.71 -4.01
CA ALA A 483 2.41 14.37 -4.10
C ALA A 483 3.33 13.71 -5.15
N SER A 484 3.83 14.51 -6.07
CA SER A 484 4.64 14.08 -7.20
C SER A 484 5.77 15.09 -7.46
N ARG A 485 6.73 14.67 -8.29
CA ARG A 485 7.90 15.48 -8.63
C ARG A 485 8.28 15.27 -10.09
N ILE A 486 8.49 16.38 -10.78
CA ILE A 486 9.14 16.39 -12.10
C ILE A 486 10.52 17.02 -11.99
N THR A 487 11.48 16.53 -12.76
CA THR A 487 12.86 17.07 -12.80
C THR A 487 13.30 17.31 -14.23
N PHE A 488 13.75 18.54 -14.49
CA PHE A 488 14.39 18.94 -15.73
C PHE A 488 15.91 18.99 -15.50
N GLU A 489 16.63 18.08 -16.14
CA GLU A 489 18.07 17.94 -15.97
C GLU A 489 18.83 18.95 -16.83
N GLY A 490 19.93 19.45 -16.28
CA GLY A 490 20.91 20.24 -17.03
C GLY A 490 20.49 21.64 -17.45
N VAL A 491 19.59 22.27 -16.69
CA VAL A 491 19.16 23.65 -16.88
C VAL A 491 20.31 24.60 -16.52
N GLN A 492 20.64 25.52 -17.42
CA GLN A 492 21.66 26.54 -17.19
C GLN A 492 21.05 27.69 -16.40
N ILE A 493 21.58 27.99 -15.22
CA ILE A 493 21.09 29.04 -14.33
C ILE A 493 22.22 30.03 -14.06
N THR A 494 21.88 31.31 -14.07
CA THR A 494 22.72 32.45 -13.70
C THR A 494 22.01 33.25 -12.60
N PRO A 495 22.75 33.85 -11.64
CA PRO A 495 22.13 34.72 -10.64
C PRO A 495 21.33 35.85 -11.31
N GLY A 496 20.09 36.03 -10.87
CA GLY A 496 19.15 36.99 -11.43
C GLY A 496 18.18 36.42 -12.48
N ASP A 497 18.32 35.14 -12.86
CA ASP A 497 17.38 34.50 -13.79
C ASP A 497 15.97 34.46 -13.20
N GLU A 498 14.97 34.74 -14.04
CA GLU A 498 13.56 34.70 -13.67
C GLU A 498 12.98 33.32 -14.00
N LEU A 499 12.59 32.57 -12.96
CA LEU A 499 11.84 31.33 -13.08
C LEU A 499 10.34 31.63 -12.98
N VAL A 500 9.57 31.14 -13.95
CA VAL A 500 8.11 31.27 -13.98
C VAL A 500 7.48 29.90 -14.15
N ILE A 501 6.54 29.55 -13.27
CA ILE A 501 5.73 28.33 -13.38
C ILE A 501 4.28 28.74 -13.59
N VAL A 502 3.70 28.29 -14.70
CA VAL A 502 2.30 28.53 -15.05
C VAL A 502 1.54 27.23 -14.87
N GLY A 503 0.65 27.16 -13.89
CA GLY A 503 -0.26 26.04 -13.72
C GLY A 503 -1.65 26.37 -14.25
N LYS A 504 -2.29 25.38 -14.85
CA LYS A 504 -3.64 25.47 -15.39
C LYS A 504 -4.47 24.27 -14.93
N ALA A 505 -5.51 24.59 -14.16
CA ALA A 505 -6.53 23.64 -13.72
C ALA A 505 -7.27 22.99 -14.90
N ASP A 506 -7.85 21.82 -14.65
CA ASP A 506 -8.66 21.09 -15.63
C ASP A 506 -9.91 20.51 -14.97
N GLY A 507 -11.09 21.00 -15.35
CA GLY A 507 -12.35 20.60 -14.73
C GLY A 507 -12.40 20.91 -13.23
N GLU A 508 -12.52 19.87 -12.42
CA GLU A 508 -12.55 19.97 -10.95
C GLU A 508 -11.16 19.88 -10.31
N GLU A 509 -10.14 19.52 -11.09
CA GLU A 509 -8.76 19.47 -10.61
C GLU A 509 -8.13 20.86 -10.61
N TYR A 510 -7.63 21.25 -9.43
CA TYR A 510 -6.78 22.42 -9.24
C TYR A 510 -5.36 22.11 -9.75
N ALA A 511 -4.53 23.12 -10.02
CA ALA A 511 -3.13 22.90 -10.40
C ALA A 511 -2.13 23.20 -9.26
N PRO A 512 -2.09 22.40 -8.17
CA PRO A 512 -1.29 22.72 -6.98
C PRO A 512 0.22 22.57 -7.19
N LEU A 513 1.00 23.37 -6.45
CA LEU A 513 2.46 23.35 -6.38
C LEU A 513 2.91 23.40 -4.92
N ASP A 514 4.04 22.78 -4.61
CA ASP A 514 4.63 22.80 -3.27
C ASP A 514 5.90 23.65 -3.23
N TYR A 515 6.93 23.23 -3.95
CA TYR A 515 8.21 23.94 -4.00
C TYR A 515 8.98 23.66 -5.30
N VAL A 516 10.03 24.44 -5.50
CA VAL A 516 11.03 24.24 -6.56
C VAL A 516 12.39 23.98 -5.93
N SER A 517 13.13 23.00 -6.44
CA SER A 517 14.53 22.77 -6.08
C SER A 517 15.46 23.08 -7.25
N VAL A 518 16.53 23.83 -6.98
CA VAL A 518 17.60 24.14 -7.94
C VAL A 518 18.87 23.39 -7.52
N LEU A 519 18.95 22.11 -7.90
CA LEU A 519 19.95 21.18 -7.38
C LEU A 519 21.21 21.17 -8.24
N PRO A 520 22.41 21.38 -7.68
CA PRO A 520 23.65 21.14 -8.43
C PRO A 520 23.71 19.68 -8.91
N GLU A 521 24.39 19.43 -10.04
CA GLU A 521 24.55 18.06 -10.55
C GLU A 521 25.14 17.12 -9.47
N GLY A 522 24.52 15.96 -9.28
CA GLY A 522 24.91 14.96 -8.29
C GLY A 522 24.42 15.20 -6.86
N ILE A 523 23.72 16.31 -6.59
CA ILE A 523 23.10 16.59 -5.30
C ILE A 523 21.68 16.03 -5.28
N VAL A 524 21.38 15.26 -4.24
CA VAL A 524 20.01 14.88 -3.88
C VAL A 524 19.47 15.95 -2.92
N ASP A 525 18.27 16.44 -3.21
CA ASP A 525 17.50 17.39 -2.38
C ASP A 525 17.28 16.92 -0.94
#